data_AF-A0A9D5Q235-F1
#
_entry.id   AF-A0A9D5Q235-F1
#
_cell.length_a   1.000
_cell.length_b   1.000
_cell.length_c   1.000
_cell.angle_alpha   90.00
_cell.angle_beta   90.00
_cell.angle_gamma   90.00
#
_symmetry.space_group_name_H-M   'P 1'
#
loop_
_entity.id
_entity.type
_entity.pdbx_description
1 polymer ?
#
loop_
_entity_poly.entity_id
_entity_poly.type
_entity_poly.pdbx_seq_one_letter_code
_entity_poly.pdbx_strand_id
1 'polypeptide(L)'
;MASLFTRIVKGEIPSHKIAEDDEHLAFLDIRPIKKGHTLVIPKKETDYIFDIKDEQLCKLIVFAKKVALKIEKVIKCERIGIMIAGLEVPHAHIHLIPIDG
;
A
#
# COMPACT_ATOMS: atom_id res chain seq x y z
N MET A 1 -0.46 13.49 16.03
CA MET A 1 -1.41 13.95 14.99
C MET A 1 -1.67 12.75 14.09
N ALA A 2 -2.90 12.49 13.66
CA ALA A 2 -3.18 11.36 12.77
C ALA A 2 -2.46 11.57 11.41
N SER A 3 -1.74 10.58 10.92
CA SER A 3 -1.12 10.63 9.60
C SER A 3 -2.15 10.84 8.49
N LEU A 4 -1.67 11.31 7.33
CA LEU A 4 -2.49 11.46 6.13
C LEU A 4 -3.25 10.17 5.79
N PHE A 5 -2.61 9.01 5.94
CA PHE A 5 -3.21 7.71 5.67
C PHE A 5 -4.30 7.35 6.67
N THR A 6 -4.16 7.69 7.95
CA THR A 6 -5.24 7.51 8.94
C THR A 6 -6.49 8.29 8.55
N ARG A 7 -6.33 9.49 7.97
CA ARG A 7 -7.46 10.29 7.47
C ARG A 7 -8.11 9.67 6.23
N ILE A 8 -7.33 9.04 5.35
CA ILE A 8 -7.85 8.25 4.22
C ILE A 8 -8.64 7.03 4.74
N VAL A 9 -8.10 6.29 5.72
CA VAL A 9 -8.77 5.12 6.33
C VAL A 9 -10.12 5.52 6.93
N LYS A 10 -10.19 6.70 7.58
CA LYS A 10 -11.43 7.26 8.13
C LYS A 10 -12.40 7.84 7.09
N GLY A 11 -11.99 7.93 5.82
CA GLY A 11 -12.80 8.54 4.76
C GLY A 11 -12.88 10.07 4.83
N GLU A 12 -12.03 10.72 5.62
CA GLU A 12 -11.96 12.19 5.72
C GLU A 12 -11.31 12.82 4.49
N ILE A 13 -10.45 12.06 3.80
CA ILE A 13 -9.79 12.46 2.55
C ILE A 13 -10.09 11.40 1.49
N PRO A 14 -10.48 11.81 0.26
CA PRO A 14 -10.74 10.86 -0.81
C PRO A 14 -9.46 10.13 -1.25
N SER A 15 -9.62 8.89 -1.70
CA SER A 15 -8.56 8.12 -2.35
C SER A 15 -9.15 7.21 -3.42
N HIS A 16 -8.32 6.84 -4.41
CA HIS A 16 -8.67 5.81 -5.38
C HIS A 16 -8.41 4.44 -4.79
N LYS A 17 -9.37 3.94 -4.00
CA LYS A 17 -9.30 2.61 -3.37
C LYS A 17 -9.26 1.50 -4.42
N ILE A 18 -8.34 0.56 -4.27
CA ILE A 18 -8.13 -0.59 -5.15
C ILE A 18 -8.55 -1.90 -4.46
N ALA A 19 -8.32 -1.99 -3.15
CA ALA A 19 -8.75 -3.10 -2.33
C ALA A 19 -8.85 -2.66 -0.86
N GLU A 20 -9.74 -3.30 -0.11
CA GLU A 20 -9.92 -3.05 1.31
C GLU A 20 -10.36 -4.36 1.97
N ASP A 21 -9.83 -4.65 3.15
CA ASP A 21 -10.35 -5.67 4.06
C ASP A 21 -10.48 -5.07 5.46
N ASP A 22 -10.73 -5.90 6.49
CA ASP A 22 -10.93 -5.42 7.86
C ASP A 22 -9.67 -4.76 8.46
N GLU A 23 -8.47 -5.17 8.04
CA GLU A 23 -7.19 -4.78 8.63
C GLU A 23 -6.33 -3.91 7.70
N HIS A 24 -6.60 -3.88 6.39
CA HIS A 24 -5.73 -3.28 5.38
C HIS A 24 -6.49 -2.44 4.35
N LEU A 25 -5.78 -1.52 3.72
CA LEU A 25 -6.27 -0.71 2.62
C LEU A 25 -5.20 -0.59 1.54
N ALA A 26 -5.62 -0.67 0.28
CA ALA A 26 -4.77 -0.38 -0.87
C ALA A 26 -5.40 0.71 -1.74
N PHE A 27 -4.61 1.70 -2.14
CA PHE A 27 -5.06 2.83 -2.95
C PHE A 27 -3.93 3.34 -3.85
N LEU A 28 -4.28 4.02 -4.95
CA LEU A 28 -3.27 4.57 -5.86
C LEU A 28 -2.47 5.69 -5.20
N ASP A 29 -1.17 5.68 -5.47
CA ASP A 29 -0.30 6.80 -5.13
C ASP A 29 -0.65 8.02 -6.00
N ILE A 30 -0.74 9.20 -5.38
CA ILE A 30 -1.00 10.47 -6.08
C ILE A 30 0.24 11.02 -6.81
N ARG A 31 1.44 10.52 -6.47
CA ARG A 31 2.72 10.79 -7.13
C ARG A 31 3.31 9.48 -7.65
N PRO A 32 2.68 8.84 -8.65
CA PRO A 32 3.07 7.51 -9.08
C PRO A 32 4.45 7.50 -9.77
N ILE A 33 5.32 6.55 -9.39
CA ILE A 33 6.57 6.28 -10.12
C ILE A 33 6.24 5.72 -11.52
N LYS A 34 5.21 4.86 -11.60
CA LYS A 34 4.65 4.34 -12.84
C LYS A 34 3.14 4.20 -12.73
N LYS A 35 2.43 4.22 -13.86
CA LYS A 35 0.99 3.95 -13.90
C LYS A 35 0.68 2.63 -13.17
N GLY A 36 -0.23 2.68 -12.21
CA GLY A 36 -0.59 1.56 -11.35
C GLY A 36 0.17 1.50 -10.01
N HIS A 37 1.08 2.45 -9.75
CA HIS A 37 1.73 2.58 -8.44
C HIS A 37 0.68 2.65 -7.32
N THR A 38 0.70 1.65 -6.45
CA THR A 38 -0.30 1.45 -5.41
C THR A 38 0.39 1.35 -4.05
N LEU A 39 -0.16 2.04 -3.06
CA LEU A 39 0.26 1.96 -1.67
C LEU A 39 -0.64 0.97 -0.94
N VAL A 40 -0.03 0.08 -0.16
CA VAL A 40 -0.70 -0.90 0.69
C VAL A 40 -0.36 -0.60 2.14
N ILE A 41 -1.37 -0.35 2.96
CA ILE A 41 -1.22 0.08 4.35
C ILE A 41 -2.02 -0.81 5.30
N PRO A 42 -1.57 -0.99 6.56
CA PRO A 42 -2.46 -1.39 7.63
C PRO A 42 -3.44 -0.26 7.94
N LYS A 43 -4.65 -0.57 8.39
CA LYS A 43 -5.60 0.44 8.89
C LYS A 43 -5.19 0.97 10.26
N LYS A 44 -4.51 0.12 11.05
CA LYS A 44 -3.92 0.51 12.32
C LYS A 44 -2.61 1.27 12.04
N GLU A 45 -2.58 2.53 12.43
CA GLU A 45 -1.40 3.38 12.33
C GLU A 45 -0.23 2.81 13.13
N THR A 46 0.88 2.58 12.45
CA THR A 46 2.20 2.23 12.97
C THR A 46 3.20 2.90 12.06
N ASP A 47 4.16 3.64 12.60
CA ASP A 47 5.01 4.55 11.82
C ASP A 47 5.84 3.78 10.78
N TYR A 48 6.67 2.84 11.25
CA TYR A 48 7.56 2.09 10.38
C TYR A 48 7.17 0.61 10.28
N ILE A 49 7.49 0.00 9.13
CA ILE A 49 7.04 -1.37 8.84
C ILE A 49 7.62 -2.41 9.81
N PHE A 50 8.85 -2.18 10.30
CA PHE A 50 9.54 -3.11 11.19
C PHE A 50 9.13 -2.95 12.66
N ASP A 51 8.27 -1.98 12.97
CA ASP A 51 7.63 -1.87 14.28
C ASP A 51 6.32 -2.68 14.36
N ILE A 52 5.87 -3.23 13.21
CA ILE A 52 4.68 -4.08 13.14
C ILE A 52 5.02 -5.48 13.67
N LYS A 53 4.13 -6.05 14.48
CA LYS A 53 4.27 -7.43 14.95
C LYS A 53 4.28 -8.44 13.81
N ASP A 54 5.06 -9.49 13.95
CA ASP A 54 5.27 -10.51 12.91
C ASP A 54 3.98 -11.04 12.29
N GLU A 55 2.94 -11.34 13.09
CA GLU A 55 1.69 -11.86 12.54
C GLU A 55 0.96 -10.83 11.67
N GLN A 56 1.02 -9.56 12.06
CA GLN A 56 0.39 -8.46 11.32
C GLN A 56 1.18 -8.13 10.05
N LEU A 57 2.52 -8.17 10.13
CA LEU A 57 3.40 -7.99 8.98
C LEU A 57 3.17 -9.09 7.94
N CYS A 58 3.04 -10.35 8.37
CA CYS A 58 2.69 -11.47 7.50
C CYS A 58 1.39 -11.22 6.74
N LYS A 59 0.34 -10.78 7.45
CA LYS A 59 -0.96 -10.48 6.84
C LYS A 59 -0.87 -9.32 5.83
N LEU A 60 -0.13 -8.26 6.17
CA LEU A 60 0.08 -7.11 5.28
C LEU A 60 0.76 -7.53 3.97
N ILE A 61 1.80 -8.37 4.05
CA ILE A 61 2.50 -8.91 2.87
C ILE A 61 1.58 -9.81 2.04
N VAL A 62 0.78 -10.66 2.68
CA VAL A 62 -0.20 -11.52 1.97
C VAL A 62 -1.28 -10.68 1.28
N PHE A 63 -1.74 -9.60 1.92
CA PHE A 63 -2.67 -8.66 1.31
C PHE A 63 -2.03 -7.93 0.13
N ALA A 64 -0.79 -7.43 0.26
CA ALA A 64 -0.03 -6.80 -0.81
C ALA A 64 0.14 -7.74 -2.02
N LYS A 65 0.45 -9.03 -1.80
CA LYS A 65 0.49 -10.05 -2.87
C LYS A 65 -0.83 -10.14 -3.63
N LYS A 66 -1.97 -10.19 -2.93
CA LYS A 66 -3.30 -10.25 -3.57
C LYS A 66 -3.57 -9.01 -4.43
N VAL A 67 -3.14 -7.84 -3.98
CA VAL A 67 -3.28 -6.58 -4.71
C VAL A 67 -2.37 -6.56 -5.94
N ALA A 68 -1.10 -6.96 -5.81
CA ALA A 68 -0.15 -7.03 -6.91
C ALA A 68 -0.68 -7.91 -8.07
N LEU A 69 -1.23 -9.09 -7.77
CA LEU A 69 -1.82 -9.99 -8.76
C LEU A 69 -3.06 -9.41 -9.46
N LYS A 70 -3.76 -8.45 -8.84
CA LYS A 70 -4.86 -7.72 -9.50
C LYS A 70 -4.32 -6.62 -10.41
N ILE A 71 -3.28 -5.91 -9.98
CA ILE A 71 -2.64 -4.85 -10.78
C ILE A 71 -2.05 -5.44 -12.06
N GLU A 72 -1.32 -6.56 -11.97
CA GLU A 72 -0.69 -7.25 -13.10
C GLU A 72 -1.71 -7.68 -14.19
N LYS A 73 -2.97 -7.93 -13.82
CA LYS A 73 -4.02 -8.30 -14.79
C LYS A 73 -4.53 -7.13 -15.62
N VAL A 74 -4.36 -5.89 -15.15
CA VAL A 74 -4.96 -4.70 -15.78
C VAL A 74 -3.93 -3.67 -16.22
N ILE A 75 -2.70 -3.73 -15.68
CA ILE A 75 -1.57 -2.93 -16.11
C ILE A 75 -0.59 -3.83 -16.84
N LYS A 76 -0.30 -3.49 -18.10
CA LYS A 76 0.75 -4.16 -18.87
C LYS A 76 2.11 -3.84 -18.23
N CYS A 77 2.75 -4.84 -17.66
CA CYS A 77 4.10 -4.78 -17.11
C CYS A 77 4.73 -6.18 -17.09
N GLU A 78 6.04 -6.27 -16.89
CA GLU A 78 6.73 -7.56 -16.77
C GLU A 78 6.59 -8.15 -15.36
N ARG A 79 6.69 -7.31 -14.33
CA ARG A 79 6.56 -7.67 -12.91
C ARG A 79 5.96 -6.53 -12.09
N ILE A 80 5.56 -6.86 -10.86
CA ILE A 80 5.27 -5.87 -9.81
C ILE A 80 6.43 -5.89 -8.81
N GLY A 81 7.16 -4.79 -8.72
CA GLY A 81 8.17 -4.56 -7.70
C GLY A 81 7.54 -4.18 -6.37
N ILE A 82 8.24 -4.53 -5.28
CA ILE A 82 7.91 -4.15 -3.91
C ILE A 82 9.01 -3.22 -3.40
N MET A 83 8.62 -2.06 -2.85
CA MET A 83 9.54 -1.13 -2.20
C MET A 83 8.95 -0.67 -0.86
N ILE A 84 9.82 -0.51 0.13
CA ILE A 84 9.49 0.11 1.42
C ILE A 84 10.54 1.16 1.70
N ALA A 85 10.11 2.41 1.91
CA ALA A 85 10.99 3.53 2.22
C ALA A 85 10.73 4.08 3.62
N GLY A 86 9.47 4.43 3.94
CA GLY A 86 9.08 4.95 5.26
C GLY A 86 9.49 6.41 5.52
N LEU A 87 9.88 7.17 4.49
CA LEU A 87 10.44 8.53 4.66
C LEU A 87 9.42 9.66 4.52
N GLU A 88 8.31 9.47 3.79
CA GLU A 88 7.39 10.57 3.45
C GLU A 88 6.19 10.68 4.40
N VAL A 89 5.55 9.56 4.72
CA VAL A 89 4.37 9.51 5.58
C VAL A 89 4.67 8.57 6.75
N PRO A 90 4.52 9.04 8.01
CA PRO A 90 4.84 8.25 9.21
C PRO A 90 3.73 7.24 9.52
N HIS A 91 3.50 6.34 8.58
CA HIS A 91 2.54 5.25 8.62
C HIS A 91 3.00 4.20 7.64
N ALA A 92 3.32 3.00 8.13
CA ALA A 92 3.87 1.89 7.38
C ALA A 92 3.09 1.63 6.09
N HIS A 93 3.82 1.56 4.98
CA HIS A 93 3.24 1.36 3.67
C HIS A 93 4.19 0.58 2.77
N ILE A 94 3.62 -0.30 1.97
CA ILE A 94 4.31 -1.03 0.92
C ILE A 94 3.94 -0.41 -0.42
N HIS A 95 4.95 -0.07 -1.21
CA HIS A 95 4.78 0.34 -2.59
C HIS A 95 4.72 -0.88 -3.50
N LEU A 96 3.67 -0.98 -4.31
CA LEU A 96 3.55 -1.92 -5.42
C LEU A 96 3.72 -1.15 -6.73
N ILE A 97 4.82 -1.39 -7.42
CA ILE A 97 5.21 -0.61 -8.60
C ILE A 97 5.30 -1.54 -9.80
N PRO A 98 4.48 -1.37 -10.85
CA PRO A 98 4.70 -2.08 -12.11
C PRO A 98 6.07 -1.75 -12.69
N ILE A 99 6.82 -2.74 -13.15
CA ILE A 99 8.18 -2.58 -13.72
C ILE A 99 8.29 -3.32 -15.06
N ASP A 100 9.08 -2.75 -15.97
CA ASP A 100 9.50 -3.39 -17.21
C ASP A 100 11.03 -3.52 -17.17
N GLY A 101 11.59 -4.58 -17.78
CA GLY A 101 13.03 -4.75 -17.98
C GLY A 101 13.62 -3.89 -19.10
#